data_AF-A0A814EW56-F1
#
_entry.id   AF-A0A814EW56-F1
#
_cell.length_a   1.000
_cell.length_b   1.000
_cell.length_c   1.000
_cell.angle_alpha   90.00
_cell.angle_beta   90.00
_cell.angle_gamma   90.00
#
_symmetry.space_group_name_H-M   'P 1'
#
loop_
_entity.id
_entity.type
_entity.pdbx_description
1 polymer ?
#
loop_
_entity_poly.entity_id
_entity_poly.type
_entity_poly.pdbx_seq_one_letter_code
_entity_poly.pdbx_strand_id
1 'polypeptide(L)'
;MQLSALKENLATVRTELRAANVKLTELEHKINSCSCIILSILDTDARLAVSQEERRVLLERSLANESKNEKLIAENAHLIKKNSNSEAALQGMAREFQSQQIQINKVSQRRWIDDDDINSCMKCHQTFSVTQPVVAATSKKPKRVCDQCYKDLTS
;
A
#
# COMPACT_ATOMS: atom_id res chain seq x y z
N MET A 1 -46.11 -42.39 -88.66
CA MET A 1 -46.62 -41.58 -87.52
C MET A 1 -45.86 -41.89 -86.22
N GLN A 2 -45.82 -43.15 -85.75
CA GLN A 2 -45.18 -43.52 -84.47
C GLN A 2 -43.68 -43.18 -84.35
N LEU A 3 -42.89 -43.39 -85.41
CA LEU A 3 -41.44 -43.09 -85.41
C LEU A 3 -41.14 -41.58 -85.27
N SER A 4 -42.04 -40.71 -85.74
CA SER A 4 -41.88 -39.25 -85.64
C SER A 4 -42.10 -38.77 -84.21
N ALA A 5 -43.18 -39.24 -83.58
CA ALA A 5 -43.47 -38.94 -82.17
C ALA A 5 -42.34 -39.44 -81.24
N LEU A 6 -41.74 -40.60 -81.54
CA LEU A 6 -40.61 -41.12 -80.77
C LEU A 6 -39.37 -40.22 -80.88
N LYS A 7 -39.08 -39.69 -82.09
CA LYS A 7 -37.96 -38.76 -82.33
C LYS A 7 -38.15 -37.43 -81.61
N GLU A 8 -39.37 -36.91 -81.61
CA GLU A 8 -39.73 -35.68 -80.92
C GLU A 8 -39.62 -35.85 -79.40
N ASN A 9 -40.20 -36.92 -78.84
CA ASN A 9 -40.07 -37.23 -77.41
C ASN A 9 -38.61 -37.39 -76.99
N LEU A 10 -37.79 -38.05 -77.81
CA LEU A 10 -36.36 -38.21 -77.55
C LEU A 10 -35.59 -36.88 -77.62
N ALA A 11 -36.00 -35.96 -78.50
CA ALA A 11 -35.45 -34.61 -78.54
C ALA A 11 -35.82 -33.82 -77.27
N THR A 12 -37.08 -33.90 -76.83
CA THR A 12 -37.57 -33.27 -75.60
C THR A 12 -36.83 -33.79 -74.37
N VAL A 13 -36.71 -35.10 -74.21
CA VAL A 13 -35.96 -35.71 -73.09
C VAL A 13 -34.50 -35.27 -73.09
N ARG A 14 -33.85 -35.16 -74.26
CA ARG A 14 -32.46 -34.66 -74.33
C ARG A 14 -32.35 -33.19 -73.92
N THR A 15 -33.32 -32.35 -74.29
CA THR A 15 -33.35 -30.95 -73.86
C THR A 15 -33.59 -30.82 -72.36
N GLU A 16 -34.52 -31.60 -71.81
CA GLU A 16 -34.80 -31.63 -70.37
C GLU A 16 -33.60 -32.15 -69.58
N LEU A 17 -32.92 -33.19 -70.07
CA LEU A 17 -31.71 -33.73 -69.45
C LEU A 17 -30.57 -32.68 -69.44
N ARG A 18 -30.40 -31.93 -70.53
CA ARG A 18 -29.41 -30.82 -70.58
C ARG A 18 -29.77 -29.72 -69.59
N ALA A 19 -31.03 -29.32 -69.52
CA ALA A 19 -31.49 -28.31 -68.58
C ALA A 19 -31.32 -28.77 -67.12
N ALA A 20 -31.60 -30.04 -66.84
CA ALA A 20 -31.38 -30.65 -65.52
C ALA A 20 -29.89 -30.66 -65.15
N ASN A 21 -29.01 -31.02 -66.08
CA ASN A 21 -27.55 -31.00 -65.84
C ASN A 21 -27.02 -29.60 -65.55
N VAL A 22 -27.49 -28.57 -66.27
CA VAL A 22 -27.10 -27.17 -65.97
C VAL A 22 -27.55 -26.77 -64.56
N LYS A 23 -28.81 -27.06 -64.21
CA LYS A 23 -29.33 -26.79 -62.85
C LYS A 23 -28.54 -27.54 -61.78
N LEU A 24 -28.14 -28.78 -62.05
CA LEU A 24 -27.32 -29.58 -61.14
C LEU A 24 -25.97 -28.89 -60.90
N THR A 25 -25.28 -28.47 -61.96
CA THR A 25 -23.99 -27.76 -61.82
C THR A 25 -24.11 -26.42 -61.09
N GLU A 26 -25.20 -25.68 -61.29
CA GLU A 26 -25.46 -24.44 -60.55
C GLU A 26 -25.71 -24.70 -59.06
N LEU A 27 -26.44 -25.76 -58.72
CA LEU A 27 -26.68 -26.16 -57.34
C LEU A 27 -25.38 -26.63 -56.68
N GLU A 28 -24.54 -27.41 -57.38
CA GLU A 28 -23.22 -27.80 -56.89
C GLU A 28 -22.33 -26.58 -56.59
N HIS A 29 -22.30 -25.59 -57.48
CA HIS A 29 -21.57 -24.35 -57.22
C HIS A 29 -22.12 -23.62 -55.98
N LYS A 30 -23.45 -23.53 -55.83
CA LYS A 30 -24.06 -22.89 -54.66
C LYS A 30 -23.71 -23.63 -53.37
N ILE A 31 -23.76 -24.97 -53.38
CA ILE A 31 -23.37 -25.80 -52.24
C ILE A 31 -21.90 -25.57 -51.87
N ASN A 32 -21.00 -25.53 -52.85
CA ASN A 32 -19.58 -25.26 -52.60
C ASN A 32 -19.36 -23.85 -52.04
N SER A 33 -20.03 -22.84 -52.58
CA SER A 33 -19.95 -21.46 -52.09
C SER A 33 -20.47 -21.33 -50.65
N CYS A 34 -21.63 -21.93 -50.34
CA CYS A 34 -22.17 -21.96 -48.99
C CYS A 34 -21.21 -22.68 -48.02
N SER A 35 -20.60 -23.79 -48.45
CA SER A 35 -19.63 -24.53 -47.64
C SER A 35 -18.42 -23.68 -47.29
N CYS A 36 -17.87 -22.92 -48.26
CA CYS A 36 -16.77 -21.99 -48.00
C CYS A 36 -17.14 -20.90 -47.00
N ILE A 37 -18.35 -20.33 -47.11
CA ILE A 37 -18.83 -19.31 -46.17
C ILE A 37 -18.97 -19.88 -44.77
N ILE A 38 -19.55 -21.08 -44.62
CA ILE A 38 -19.70 -21.75 -43.33
C ILE A 38 -18.33 -21.99 -42.68
N LEU A 39 -17.34 -22.49 -43.44
CA LEU A 39 -16.00 -22.71 -42.91
C LEU A 39 -15.32 -21.41 -42.46
N SER A 40 -15.51 -20.32 -43.20
CA SER A 40 -15.01 -18.99 -42.82
C SER A 40 -15.63 -18.52 -41.50
N ILE A 41 -16.95 -18.65 -41.35
CA ILE A 41 -17.66 -18.30 -40.12
C ILE A 41 -17.12 -19.10 -38.92
N LEU A 42 -16.97 -20.42 -39.09
CA LEU A 42 -16.44 -21.29 -38.04
C LEU A 42 -15.02 -20.91 -37.62
N ASP A 43 -14.14 -20.57 -38.57
CA ASP A 43 -12.78 -20.09 -38.25
C ASP A 43 -12.83 -18.75 -37.49
N THR A 44 -13.69 -17.82 -37.90
CA THR A 44 -13.84 -16.54 -37.20
C THR A 44 -14.40 -16.71 -35.79
N ASP A 45 -15.35 -17.62 -35.60
CA ASP A 45 -15.93 -17.92 -34.28
C ASP A 45 -14.88 -18.56 -33.35
N ALA A 46 -14.06 -19.47 -33.88
CA ALA A 46 -12.96 -20.06 -33.12
C ALA A 46 -11.93 -19.00 -32.68
N ARG A 47 -11.54 -18.09 -33.59
CA ARG A 47 -10.64 -16.97 -33.25
C ARG A 47 -11.26 -16.03 -32.21
N LEU A 48 -12.54 -15.74 -32.34
CA LEU A 48 -13.26 -14.90 -31.38
C LEU A 48 -13.28 -15.53 -29.99
N ALA A 49 -13.53 -16.84 -29.89
CA ALA A 49 -13.53 -17.57 -28.64
C ALA A 49 -12.15 -17.51 -27.95
N VAL A 50 -11.06 -17.71 -28.69
CA VAL A 50 -9.69 -17.59 -28.16
C VAL A 50 -9.42 -16.17 -27.65
N SER A 51 -9.76 -15.15 -28.44
CA SER A 51 -9.56 -13.75 -28.04
C SER A 51 -10.38 -13.35 -26.80
N GLN A 52 -11.60 -13.87 -26.67
CA GLN A 52 -12.43 -13.65 -25.48
C GLN A 52 -11.83 -14.31 -24.24
N GLU A 53 -11.28 -15.51 -24.36
CA GLU A 53 -10.63 -16.21 -23.27
C GLU A 53 -9.33 -15.51 -22.83
N GLU A 54 -8.50 -15.08 -23.78
CA GLU A 54 -7.31 -14.27 -23.48
C GLU A 54 -7.68 -12.98 -22.72
N ARG A 55 -8.74 -12.30 -23.17
CA ARG A 55 -9.25 -11.11 -22.50
C ARG A 55 -9.71 -11.42 -21.07
N ARG A 56 -10.43 -12.52 -20.86
CA ARG A 56 -10.89 -12.95 -19.53
C ARG A 56 -9.70 -13.15 -18.57
N VAL A 57 -8.68 -13.89 -19.01
CA VAL A 57 -7.47 -14.16 -18.21
C VAL A 57 -6.72 -12.87 -17.87
N LEU A 58 -6.59 -11.94 -18.83
CA LEU A 58 -5.93 -10.66 -18.60
C LEU A 58 -6.71 -9.79 -17.59
N LEU A 59 -8.04 -9.78 -17.68
CA LEU A 59 -8.89 -9.06 -16.73
C LEU A 59 -8.78 -9.63 -15.31
N GLU A 60 -8.83 -10.95 -15.16
CA GLU A 60 -8.65 -11.61 -13.86
C GLU A 60 -7.29 -11.28 -13.23
N ARG A 61 -6.23 -11.29 -14.05
CA ARG A 61 -4.90 -10.87 -13.60
C ARG A 61 -4.87 -9.40 -13.20
N SER A 62 -5.52 -8.51 -13.95
CA SER A 62 -5.59 -7.08 -13.63
C SER A 62 -6.28 -6.85 -12.29
N LEU A 63 -7.45 -7.45 -12.09
CA LEU A 63 -8.22 -7.32 -10.85
C LEU A 63 -7.46 -7.88 -9.64
N ALA A 64 -6.76 -9.01 -9.80
CA ALA A 64 -5.92 -9.57 -8.75
C ALA A 64 -4.76 -8.63 -8.37
N ASN A 65 -4.14 -7.99 -9.37
CA ASN A 65 -3.08 -7.00 -9.15
C ASN A 65 -3.61 -5.73 -8.48
N GLU A 66 -4.79 -5.23 -8.88
CA GLU A 66 -5.45 -4.08 -8.25
C GLU A 66 -5.72 -4.36 -6.77
N SER A 67 -6.33 -5.50 -6.44
CA SER A 67 -6.57 -5.90 -5.05
C SER A 67 -5.27 -6.01 -4.23
N LYS A 68 -4.19 -6.54 -4.83
CA LYS A 68 -2.88 -6.59 -4.18
C LYS A 68 -2.31 -5.19 -3.96
N ASN A 69 -2.46 -4.29 -4.92
CA ASN A 69 -1.98 -2.92 -4.83
C ASN A 69 -2.70 -2.15 -3.72
N GLU A 70 -4.02 -2.28 -3.61
CA GLU A 70 -4.81 -1.68 -2.52
C GLU A 70 -4.30 -2.13 -1.13
N LYS A 71 -4.01 -3.42 -0.97
CA LYS A 71 -3.44 -3.96 0.28
C LYS A 71 -2.07 -3.35 0.59
N LEU A 72 -1.21 -3.24 -0.42
CA LEU A 72 0.12 -2.64 -0.26
C LEU A 72 0.04 -1.15 0.09
N ILE A 73 -0.89 -0.41 -0.50
CA ILE A 73 -1.13 1.02 -0.18
C ILE A 73 -1.57 1.14 1.29
N ALA A 74 -2.51 0.30 1.73
CA ALA A 74 -2.98 0.32 3.12
C ALA A 74 -1.87 -0.03 4.12
N GLU A 75 -1.07 -1.06 3.82
CA GLU A 75 0.08 -1.45 4.65
C GLU A 75 1.13 -0.36 4.72
N ASN A 76 1.44 0.28 3.59
CA ASN A 76 2.40 1.38 3.53
C ASN A 76 1.92 2.58 4.36
N ALA A 77 0.65 2.97 4.25
CA ALA A 77 0.07 4.02 5.08
C ALA A 77 0.17 3.71 6.58
N HIS A 78 -0.06 2.45 6.97
CA HIS A 78 0.11 2.00 8.34
C HIS A 78 1.58 2.08 8.80
N LEU A 79 2.53 1.66 7.97
CA LEU A 79 3.96 1.73 8.26
C LEU A 79 4.45 3.17 8.38
N ILE A 80 4.01 4.09 7.52
CA ILE A 80 4.33 5.52 7.62
C ILE A 80 3.87 6.08 8.97
N LYS A 81 2.63 5.76 9.38
CA LYS A 81 2.11 6.22 10.68
C LYS A 81 2.92 5.63 11.84
N LYS A 82 3.26 4.35 11.78
CA LYS A 82 4.09 3.70 12.81
C LYS A 82 5.49 4.32 12.89
N ASN A 83 6.09 4.63 11.75
CA ASN A 83 7.40 5.29 11.69
C ASN A 83 7.33 6.69 12.30
N SER A 84 6.35 7.51 11.91
CA SER A 84 6.15 8.85 12.47
C SER A 84 5.94 8.83 13.99
N ASN A 85 5.17 7.88 14.52
CA ASN A 85 5.00 7.71 15.96
C ASN A 85 6.32 7.32 16.66
N SER A 86 7.13 6.46 16.02
CA SER A 86 8.42 6.04 16.56
C SER A 86 9.44 7.19 16.55
N GLU A 87 9.45 8.00 15.49
CA GLU A 87 10.27 9.22 15.42
C GLU A 87 9.88 10.23 16.50
N ALA A 88 8.58 10.45 16.72
CA ALA A 88 8.09 11.32 17.79
C ALA A 88 8.51 10.82 19.18
N ALA A 89 8.40 9.52 19.43
CA ALA A 89 8.85 8.89 20.68
C ALA A 89 10.37 9.07 20.89
N LEU A 90 11.17 8.81 19.85
CA LEU A 90 12.62 9.00 19.89
C LEU A 90 13.01 10.45 20.19
N GLN A 91 12.32 11.43 19.58
CA GLN A 91 12.54 12.84 19.89
C GLN A 91 12.18 13.19 21.33
N GLY A 92 11.09 12.62 21.87
CA GLY A 92 10.71 12.76 23.27
C GLY A 92 11.81 12.25 24.20
N MET A 93 12.28 11.02 23.97
CA MET A 93 13.37 10.42 24.73
C MET A 93 14.67 11.22 24.63
N ALA A 94 15.03 11.74 23.45
CA ALA A 94 16.23 12.55 23.27
C ALA A 94 16.18 13.85 24.11
N ARG A 95 15.00 14.50 24.16
CA ARG A 95 14.80 15.70 25.00
C ARG A 95 14.92 15.36 26.49
N GLU A 96 14.30 14.27 26.94
CA GLU A 96 14.39 13.82 28.33
C GLU A 96 15.83 13.46 28.71
N PHE A 97 16.53 12.73 27.85
CA PHE A 97 17.93 12.37 28.04
C PHE A 97 18.82 13.61 28.16
N GLN A 98 18.65 14.60 27.27
CA GLN A 98 19.37 15.86 27.35
C GLN A 98 19.07 16.62 28.65
N SER A 99 17.80 16.68 29.05
CA SER A 99 17.38 17.31 30.31
C SER A 99 18.06 16.65 31.51
N GLN A 100 18.06 15.32 31.57
CA GLN A 100 18.74 14.55 32.61
C GLN A 100 20.25 14.79 32.60
N GLN A 101 20.89 14.81 31.44
CA GLN A 101 22.32 15.07 31.32
C GLN A 101 22.69 16.46 31.84
N ILE A 102 21.85 17.48 31.58
CA ILE A 102 22.03 18.82 32.15
C ILE A 102 21.91 18.78 33.67
N GLN A 103 20.94 18.06 34.23
CA GLN A 103 20.79 17.92 35.68
C GLN A 103 22.00 17.22 36.31
N ILE A 104 22.49 16.15 35.70
CA ILE A 104 23.71 15.45 36.15
C ILE A 104 24.91 16.40 36.14
N ASN A 105 25.12 17.15 35.05
CA ASN A 105 26.20 18.12 34.97
C ASN A 105 26.08 19.25 36.01
N LYS A 106 24.85 19.75 36.28
CA LYS A 106 24.61 20.74 37.34
C LYS A 106 24.97 20.20 38.72
N VAL A 107 24.63 18.94 39.01
CA VAL A 107 24.93 18.30 40.29
C VAL A 107 26.43 18.01 40.42
N SER A 108 27.08 17.54 39.36
CA SER A 108 28.51 17.21 39.38
C SER A 108 29.42 18.43 39.55
N GLN A 109 28.95 19.60 39.14
CA GLN A 109 29.68 20.87 39.28
C GLN A 109 29.46 21.57 40.64
N ARG A 110 28.60 21.05 41.53
CA ARG A 110 28.33 21.67 42.83
C ARG A 110 29.59 21.70 43.71
N ARG A 111 29.82 22.85 44.34
CA ARG A 111 30.91 23.07 45.31
C ARG A 111 30.36 23.84 46.51
N TRP A 112 31.11 23.81 47.61
CA TRP A 112 30.88 24.76 48.70
C TRP A 112 31.14 26.17 48.19
N ILE A 113 30.22 27.08 48.48
CA ILE A 113 30.34 28.51 48.17
C ILE A 113 30.90 29.19 49.42
N ASP A 114 31.80 30.15 49.22
CA ASP A 114 32.38 30.93 50.31
C ASP A 114 31.35 31.91 50.88
N ASP A 115 31.37 32.13 52.20
CA ASP A 115 30.37 32.93 52.91
C ASP A 115 30.34 34.39 52.42
N ASP A 116 31.48 34.92 51.92
CA ASP A 116 31.60 36.27 51.39
C ASP A 116 30.88 36.45 50.03
N ASP A 117 30.68 35.36 49.27
CA ASP A 117 30.05 35.39 47.94
C ASP A 117 28.52 35.30 48.01
N ILE A 118 27.93 35.10 49.20
CA ILE A 118 26.50 34.91 49.41
C ILE A 118 25.98 35.82 50.53
N ASN A 119 25.12 36.78 50.15
CA ASN A 119 24.53 37.76 51.07
C ASN A 119 23.06 37.49 51.43
N SER A 120 22.42 36.53 50.76
CA SER A 120 21.01 36.20 50.94
C SER A 120 20.72 34.72 50.73
N CYS A 121 19.66 34.21 51.38
CA CYS A 121 19.25 32.82 51.24
C CYS A 121 18.84 32.51 49.80
N MET A 122 19.44 31.49 49.17
CA MET A 122 19.10 31.11 47.80
C MET A 122 17.70 30.50 47.62
N LYS A 123 16.95 30.28 48.71
CA LYS A 123 15.57 29.77 48.68
C LYS A 123 14.52 30.87 48.93
N CYS A 124 14.67 31.62 50.01
CA CYS A 124 13.67 32.64 50.43
C CYS A 124 14.14 34.08 50.20
N HIS A 125 15.36 34.28 49.70
CA HIS A 125 15.96 35.57 49.38
C HIS A 125 16.08 36.57 50.54
N GLN A 126 15.91 36.11 51.79
CA GLN A 126 16.17 36.94 52.97
C GLN A 126 17.67 37.18 53.14
N THR A 127 18.05 38.43 53.39
CA THR A 127 19.43 38.85 53.60
C THR A 127 19.96 38.33 54.94
N PHE A 128 21.20 37.83 54.94
CA PHE A 128 21.83 37.41 56.18
C PHE A 128 22.17 38.61 57.05
N SER A 129 21.92 38.49 58.36
CA SER A 129 22.23 39.52 59.34
C SER A 129 22.56 38.87 60.68
N VAL A 130 23.20 39.62 61.58
CA VAL A 130 23.68 39.14 62.88
C VAL A 130 22.55 38.57 63.77
N THR A 131 21.31 39.00 63.55
CA THR A 131 20.11 38.52 64.26
C THR A 131 19.48 37.25 63.65
N GLN A 132 19.91 36.81 62.47
CA GLN A 132 19.46 35.58 61.81
C GLN A 132 20.65 34.70 61.35
N PRO A 133 21.45 34.15 62.28
CA PRO A 133 22.54 33.26 61.91
C PRO A 133 22.03 31.91 61.40
N VAL A 134 22.56 31.45 60.27
CA VAL A 134 22.37 30.07 59.79
C VAL A 134 23.21 29.15 60.67
N VAL A 135 22.56 28.29 61.45
CA VAL A 135 23.25 27.37 62.35
C VAL A 135 24.05 26.36 61.52
N ALA A 136 25.37 26.48 61.47
CA ALA A 136 26.26 25.45 60.93
C ALA A 136 26.68 24.50 62.06
N ALA A 137 26.51 23.19 61.87
CA ALA A 137 27.09 22.19 62.77
C ALA A 137 27.44 20.92 62.00
N THR A 138 28.74 20.61 61.95
CA THR A 138 29.33 19.45 61.31
C THR A 138 29.43 18.30 62.32
N SER A 139 28.80 17.13 62.07
CA SER A 139 29.11 15.89 62.80
C SER A 139 28.63 14.62 62.05
N LYS A 140 29.02 13.42 62.52
CA LYS A 140 28.70 12.04 62.02
C LYS A 140 27.22 11.63 62.21
N LYS A 141 26.31 12.60 62.26
CA LYS A 141 24.85 12.55 62.46
C LYS A 141 24.17 13.29 61.28
N PRO A 142 22.83 13.21 61.09
CA PRO A 142 22.15 13.78 59.93
C PRO A 142 22.67 15.17 59.56
N LYS A 143 23.13 15.31 58.31
CA LYS A 143 23.70 16.56 57.80
C LYS A 143 22.57 17.51 57.43
N ARG A 144 22.79 18.81 57.61
CA ARG A 144 21.85 19.83 57.16
C ARG A 144 21.84 19.85 55.63
N VAL A 145 20.64 19.74 55.06
CA VAL A 145 20.36 19.88 53.62
C VAL A 145 19.17 20.83 53.47
N CYS A 146 19.07 21.54 52.35
CA CYS A 146 17.86 22.32 52.07
C CYS A 146 16.68 21.39 51.78
N ASP A 147 15.45 21.90 51.89
CA ASP A 147 14.23 21.09 51.69
C ASP A 147 14.16 20.42 50.32
N GLN A 148 14.73 21.03 49.28
CA GLN A 148 14.77 20.42 47.94
C GLN A 148 15.71 19.21 47.91
N CYS A 149 16.95 19.35 48.40
CA CYS A 149 17.89 18.24 48.49
C CYS A 149 17.38 17.13 49.43
N TYR A 150 16.62 17.46 50.47
CA TYR A 150 16.00 16.47 51.35
C TYR A 150 14.92 15.66 50.62
N LYS A 151 14.06 16.32 49.84
CA LYS A 151 13.06 15.64 49.00
C LYS A 151 13.71 14.75 47.95
N ASP A 152 14.72 15.24 47.25
CA ASP A 152 15.44 14.48 46.21
C ASP A 152 16.13 13.21 46.77
N LEU A 153 16.46 13.17 48.08
CA LEU A 153 17.04 12.00 48.76
C LEU A 153 16.00 10.98 49.25
N THR A 154 14.72 11.37 49.34
CA THR A 154 13.63 10.58 49.94
C THR A 154 12.52 10.21 48.95
N SER A 155 12.65 10.68 47.70
CA SER A 155 11.76 10.37 46.56
C SER A 155 12.38 9.28 45.69
#